data_AF-A0A3D0NBC8-F1
#
_entry.id   AF-A0A3D0NBC8-F1
#
_cell.length_a   1.000
_cell.length_b   1.000
_cell.length_c   1.000
_cell.angle_alpha   90.00
_cell.angle_beta   90.00
_cell.angle_gamma   90.00
#
_symmetry.space_group_name_H-M   'P 1'
#
loop_
_entity.id
_entity.type
_entity.pdbx_description
1 polymer ?
#
loop_
_entity_poly.entity_id
_entity_poly.type
_entity_poly.pdbx_seq_one_letter_code
_entity_poly.pdbx_strand_id
1 'polypeptide(L)'
;MLQAEDMLAAKEFDEKVQPLLKKYCNRCHNEKKAAAKVDIARFTAVDMLLKNRKDWLKILEKLEDEEMPPEEPLPTFDERRYLIEWVDRQINDID
;
A
#
# COMPACT_ATOMS: atom_id res chain seq x y z
N MET A 1 -17.88 -17.90 1.14
CA MET A 1 -17.41 -16.88 2.10
C MET A 1 -16.26 -16.07 1.50
N LEU A 2 -15.25 -16.71 0.89
CA LEU A 2 -14.16 -16.06 0.14
C LEU A 2 -14.55 -14.90 -0.80
N GLN A 3 -15.67 -15.00 -1.54
CA GLN A 3 -16.08 -13.93 -2.47
C GLN A 3 -16.49 -12.62 -1.79
N ALA A 4 -16.99 -12.65 -0.55
CA ALA A 4 -17.46 -11.43 0.12
C ALA A 4 -16.30 -10.62 0.71
N GLU A 5 -15.28 -11.30 1.22
CA GLU A 5 -14.05 -10.69 1.76
C GLU A 5 -13.23 -10.05 0.63
N ASP A 6 -13.08 -10.75 -0.50
CA ASP A 6 -12.43 -10.20 -1.70
C ASP A 6 -13.14 -8.93 -2.21
N MET A 7 -14.47 -8.92 -2.23
CA MET A 7 -15.24 -7.74 -2.64
C MET A 7 -15.11 -6.57 -1.66
N LEU A 8 -15.01 -6.85 -0.36
CA LEU A 8 -14.79 -5.82 0.65
C LEU A 8 -13.39 -5.22 0.52
N ALA A 9 -12.36 -6.06 0.38
CA ALA A 9 -10.98 -5.61 0.20
C ALA A 9 -10.83 -4.78 -1.09
N ALA A 10 -11.46 -5.18 -2.18
CA ALA A 10 -11.49 -4.40 -3.42
C ALA A 10 -12.14 -3.02 -3.23
N LYS A 11 -13.26 -2.96 -2.52
CA LYS A 11 -13.95 -1.69 -2.21
C LYS A 11 -13.07 -0.79 -1.34
N GLU A 12 -12.49 -1.31 -0.27
CA GLU A 12 -11.58 -0.56 0.61
C GLU A 12 -10.35 -0.07 -0.15
N PHE A 13 -9.84 -0.89 -1.08
CA PHE A 13 -8.75 -0.51 -1.94
C PHE A 13 -9.10 0.70 -2.80
N ASP A 14 -10.21 0.66 -3.52
CA ASP A 14 -10.62 1.74 -4.43
C ASP A 14 -10.99 3.03 -3.69
N GLU A 15 -11.72 2.92 -2.57
CA GLU A 15 -12.26 4.09 -1.86
C GLU A 15 -11.25 4.76 -0.93
N LYS A 16 -10.30 4.00 -0.35
CA LYS A 16 -9.41 4.50 0.70
C LYS A 16 -7.94 4.32 0.38
N VAL A 17 -7.50 3.11 0.04
CA VAL A 17 -6.07 2.80 -0.09
C VAL A 17 -5.47 3.44 -1.34
N GLN A 18 -6.10 3.27 -2.50
CA GLN A 18 -5.59 3.77 -3.77
C GLN A 18 -5.42 5.31 -3.76
N PRO A 19 -6.36 6.12 -3.22
CA PRO A 19 -6.14 7.55 -3.03
C PRO A 19 -4.91 7.88 -2.16
N LEU A 20 -4.70 7.15 -1.05
CA LEU A 20 -3.56 7.36 -0.15
C LEU A 20 -2.23 7.00 -0.85
N LEU A 21 -2.18 5.88 -1.57
CA LEU A 21 -1.01 5.48 -2.35
C LEU A 21 -0.67 6.51 -3.44
N LYS A 22 -1.68 7.05 -4.12
CA LYS A 22 -1.51 8.12 -5.12
C LYS A 22 -0.99 9.41 -4.48
N LYS A 23 -1.48 9.77 -3.29
CA LYS A 23 -1.12 11.00 -2.58
C LYS A 23 0.30 10.96 -2.01
N TYR A 24 0.66 9.86 -1.35
CA TYR A 24 1.88 9.76 -0.55
C TYR A 24 2.99 8.94 -1.22
N CYS A 25 2.65 7.78 -1.78
CA CYS A 25 3.65 6.83 -2.25
C CYS A 25 4.14 7.15 -3.68
N ASN A 26 3.24 7.53 -4.58
CA ASN A 26 3.56 7.75 -6.00
C ASN A 26 4.55 8.91 -6.25
N ARG A 27 4.74 9.83 -5.30
CA ARG A 27 5.72 10.94 -5.44
C ARG A 27 7.17 10.44 -5.45
N CYS A 28 7.42 9.35 -4.74
CA CYS A 28 8.73 8.72 -4.67
C CYS A 28 8.78 7.44 -5.51
N HIS A 29 7.69 6.68 -5.53
CA HIS A 29 7.59 5.36 -6.15
C HIS A 29 6.88 5.38 -7.50
N ASN A 30 7.60 5.86 -8.53
CA ASN A 30 7.11 5.96 -9.91
C ASN A 30 8.23 5.66 -10.92
N GLU A 31 7.85 5.42 -12.18
CA GLU A 31 8.75 5.10 -13.30
C GLU A 31 9.91 6.10 -13.52
N LYS A 32 9.78 7.36 -13.07
CA LYS A 32 10.77 8.41 -13.33
C LYS A 32 11.86 8.47 -12.26
N LYS A 33 11.64 7.91 -11.07
CA LYS A 33 12.62 7.90 -9.99
C LYS A 33 13.30 6.53 -9.92
N ALA A 34 14.50 6.43 -10.48
CA ALA A 34 15.28 5.18 -10.52
C ALA A 34 15.58 4.56 -9.14
N ALA A 35 15.55 5.36 -8.06
CA ALA A 35 15.70 4.87 -6.69
C ALA A 35 14.48 4.05 -6.22
N ALA A 36 13.31 4.28 -6.81
CA ALA A 36 12.12 3.51 -6.54
C ALA A 36 12.17 2.18 -7.30
N LYS A 37 12.59 1.14 -6.58
CA LYS A 37 12.50 -0.25 -7.04
C LYS A 37 11.04 -0.73 -7.22
N VAL A 38 10.06 0.10 -6.86
CA VAL A 38 8.62 -0.17 -6.90
C VAL A 38 7.92 0.98 -7.61
N ASP A 39 7.07 0.66 -8.58
CA ASP A 39 6.21 1.61 -9.29
C ASP A 39 4.78 1.47 -8.79
N ILE A 40 4.35 2.39 -7.92
CA ILE A 40 3.02 2.36 -7.30
C ILE A 40 1.91 2.61 -8.32
N ALA A 41 2.20 3.26 -9.45
CA ALA A 41 1.21 3.48 -10.50
C ALA A 41 0.72 2.16 -11.13
N ARG A 42 1.49 1.09 -11.02
CA ARG A 42 1.11 -0.25 -11.51
C ARG A 42 0.19 -0.99 -10.56
N PHE A 43 0.01 -0.52 -9.32
CA PHE A 43 -0.89 -1.14 -8.34
C PHE A 43 -2.33 -0.70 -8.57
N THR A 44 -3.06 -1.50 -9.34
CA THR A 44 -4.46 -1.22 -9.68
C THR A 44 -5.46 -2.15 -9.00
N ALA A 45 -5.00 -3.17 -8.26
CA ALA A 45 -5.88 -4.13 -7.59
C ALA A 45 -5.17 -4.82 -6.41
N VAL A 46 -5.98 -5.38 -5.50
CA VAL A 46 -5.53 -6.06 -4.26
C VAL A 46 -4.64 -7.28 -4.57
N ASP A 47 -4.96 -8.04 -5.62
CA ASP A 47 -4.20 -9.23 -6.04
C ASP A 47 -2.73 -8.92 -6.37
N MET A 48 -2.44 -7.68 -6.73
CA MET A 48 -1.08 -7.23 -7.00
C MET A 48 -0.24 -7.13 -5.73
N LEU A 49 -0.85 -6.91 -4.54
CA LEU A 49 -0.11 -6.92 -3.27
C LEU A 49 0.49 -8.29 -3.01
N LEU A 50 -0.30 -9.35 -3.18
CA LEU A 50 0.16 -10.73 -3.04
C LEU A 50 1.25 -11.10 -4.06
N LYS A 51 1.06 -10.71 -5.33
CA LYS A 51 2.06 -10.93 -6.40
C LYS A 51 3.41 -10.25 -6.11
N ASN A 52 3.39 -9.16 -5.35
CA ASN A 52 4.57 -8.38 -4.98
C ASN A 52 4.83 -8.38 -3.46
N ARG A 53 4.41 -9.45 -2.77
CA ARG A 53 4.41 -9.54 -1.30
C ARG A 53 5.73 -9.15 -0.66
N LYS A 54 6.86 -9.55 -1.25
CA LYS A 54 8.20 -9.25 -0.73
C LYS A 54 8.51 -7.75 -0.68
N ASP A 55 7.98 -6.99 -1.62
CA ASP A 55 8.19 -5.54 -1.65
C ASP A 55 7.24 -4.84 -0.68
N TRP A 56 6.00 -5.32 -0.56
CA TRP A 56 5.04 -4.80 0.42
C TRP A 56 5.46 -5.05 1.86
N LEU A 57 6.06 -6.19 2.18
CA LEU A 57 6.62 -6.44 3.52
C LEU A 57 7.67 -5.39 3.89
N LYS A 58 8.52 -4.98 2.94
CA LYS A 58 9.50 -3.92 3.18
C LYS A 58 8.86 -2.55 3.28
N ILE A 59 7.85 -2.28 2.45
CA ILE A 59 7.10 -1.02 2.54
C ILE A 59 6.40 -0.92 3.89
N LEU A 60 5.83 -2.04 4.39
CA LEU A 60 5.18 -2.11 5.70
C LEU A 60 6.16 -1.76 6.82
N GLU A 61 7.32 -2.42 6.88
CA GLU A 61 8.40 -2.11 7.82
C GLU A 61 8.77 -0.61 7.78
N LYS A 62 8.91 -0.04 6.57
CA LYS A 62 9.25 1.39 6.40
C LYS A 62 8.12 2.35 6.78
N LEU A 63 6.86 1.93 6.68
CA LEU A 63 5.71 2.71 7.14
C LEU A 63 5.60 2.66 8.67
N GLU A 64 5.89 1.52 9.28
CA GLU A 64 5.92 1.30 10.73
C GLU A 64 7.03 2.09 11.40
N ASP A 65 8.22 2.12 10.80
CA ASP A 65 9.38 2.89 11.27
C ASP A 65 9.26 4.41 10.97
N GLU A 66 8.15 4.85 10.38
CA GLU A 66 7.91 6.22 9.94
C GLU A 66 8.93 6.78 8.92
N GLU A 67 9.75 5.91 8.31
CA GLU A 67 10.75 6.29 7.29
C GLU A 67 10.11 6.69 5.94
N MET A 68 8.87 6.23 5.67
CA MET A 68 8.14 6.54 4.45
C MET A 68 6.79 7.21 4.72
N PRO A 69 6.36 8.20 3.91
CA PRO A 69 7.18 8.92 2.94
C PRO A 69 8.25 9.79 3.64
N PRO A 70 9.42 10.01 3.02
CA PRO A 70 10.50 10.81 3.61
C PRO A 70 10.29 12.33 3.48
N GLU A 71 9.31 12.76 2.70
CA GLU A 71 9.05 14.15 2.36
C GLU A 71 7.57 14.47 2.44
N GLU A 72 7.25 15.71 2.82
CA GLU A 72 5.88 16.24 2.86
C GLU A 72 5.19 16.20 1.49
N PRO A 73 3.86 15.95 1.42
CA PRO A 73 2.98 15.78 2.57
C PRO A 73 3.14 14.40 3.23
N LEU A 74 3.20 14.35 4.55
CA LEU A 74 3.17 13.11 5.32
C LEU A 74 1.71 12.66 5.57
N PRO A 75 1.44 11.35 5.62
CA PRO A 75 0.15 10.84 6.09
C PRO A 75 -0.09 11.24 7.54
N THR A 76 -1.36 11.47 7.90
CA THR A 76 -1.74 11.59 9.31
C THR A 76 -1.48 10.26 10.04
N PHE A 77 -1.46 10.29 11.37
CA PHE A 77 -1.37 9.08 12.18
C PHE A 77 -2.42 8.04 11.78
N ASP A 78 -3.68 8.47 11.61
CA ASP A 78 -4.78 7.58 11.24
C ASP A 78 -4.65 7.03 9.81
N GLU A 79 -4.21 7.84 8.85
CA GLU A 79 -3.98 7.40 7.47
C GLU A 79 -2.84 6.38 7.39
N ARG A 80 -1.73 6.63 8.09
CA ARG A 80 -0.58 5.72 8.17
C ARG A 80 -0.99 4.40 8.81
N ARG A 81 -1.64 4.47 9.96
CA ARG A 81 -2.13 3.29 10.68
C ARG A 81 -3.09 2.47 9.82
N TYR A 82 -4.03 3.13 9.14
CA TYR A 82 -4.97 2.45 8.24
C TYR A 82 -4.24 1.73 7.10
N LEU A 83 -3.24 2.36 6.47
CA LEU A 83 -2.44 1.72 5.42
C LEU A 83 -1.70 0.49 5.94
N ILE A 84 -1.06 0.58 7.10
CA ILE A 84 -0.33 -0.52 7.73
C ILE A 84 -1.29 -1.69 8.00
N GLU A 85 -2.36 -1.45 8.75
CA GLU A 85 -3.33 -2.50 9.13
C GLU A 85 -4.03 -3.14 7.92
N TRP A 86 -4.31 -2.36 6.87
CA TRP A 86 -4.93 -2.89 5.66
C TRP A 86 -3.95 -3.73 4.85
N VAL A 87 -2.74 -3.21 4.59
CA VAL A 87 -1.70 -3.92 3.81
C VAL A 87 -1.29 -5.21 4.51
N ASP A 88 -1.04 -5.14 5.82
CA ASP A 88 -0.66 -6.29 6.65
C ASP A 88 -1.67 -7.44 6.50
N ARG A 89 -2.97 -7.13 6.65
CA ARG A 89 -4.05 -8.09 6.44
C ARG A 89 -4.04 -8.68 5.03
N GLN A 90 -3.85 -7.86 3.99
CA GLN A 90 -3.87 -8.39 2.61
C GLN A 90 -2.69 -9.31 2.29
N ILE A 91 -1.56 -9.19 2.99
CA ILE A 91 -0.34 -9.94 2.65
C ILE A 91 0.03 -11.02 3.67
N ASN A 92 -0.50 -10.96 4.89
CA ASN A 92 -0.21 -11.93 5.96
C ASN A 92 -1.38 -12.84 6.29
N ASP A 93 -2.61 -12.49 5.89
CA ASP A 93 -3.74 -13.41 5.95
C ASP A 93 -3.62 -14.35 4.73
N ILE A 94 -2.88 -15.44 4.93
CA ILE A 94 -2.77 -16.56 4.00
C ILE A 94 -3.69 -17.66 4.55
N ASP A 95 -4.95 -17.66 4.11
CA ASP A 95 -5.84 -18.82 4.19
C ASP A 95 -5.55 -19.82 3.05
#